data_AF-A0A7Y0K8D2-F1
#
_entry.id   AF-A0A7Y0K8D2-F1
#
_cell.length_a   1.000
_cell.length_b   1.000
_cell.length_c   1.000
_cell.angle_alpha   90.00
_cell.angle_beta   90.00
_cell.angle_gamma   90.00
#
_symmetry.space_group_name_H-M   'P 1'
#
loop_
_entity.id
_entity.type
_entity.pdbx_description
1 polymer ?
#
loop_
_entity_poly.entity_id
_entity_poly.type
_entity_poly.pdbx_seq_one_letter_code
_entity_poly.pdbx_strand_id
1 'polypeptide(L)' 'MLKKQLLTQIELKRTELIEIAMKHGFSSSSAIICSQELDVLLNKYNEISLKKDYPNFQTSKEQWNI' A
#
# COMPACT_ATOMS: atom_id res chain seq x y z
N MET A 1 -4.83 8.22 -15.80
CA MET A 1 -4.67 9.28 -14.77
C MET A 1 -4.62 8.69 -13.36
N LEU A 2 -5.63 7.93 -12.95
CA LEU A 2 -5.76 7.31 -11.63
C LEU A 2 -4.52 6.51 -11.15
N LYS A 3 -3.96 5.65 -12.01
CA LYS A 3 -2.79 4.80 -11.68
C LYS A 3 -1.53 5.61 -11.35
N LYS A 4 -1.30 6.72 -12.07
CA LYS A 4 -0.16 7.62 -11.83
C LYS A 4 -0.31 8.37 -10.50
N GLN A 5 -1.51 8.88 -10.22
CA GLN A 5 -1.80 9.55 -8.95
C GLN A 5 -1.66 8.61 -7.74
N LEU A 6 -2.04 7.35 -7.92
CA LEU A 6 -1.87 6.33 -6.88
C LEU A 6 -0.39 5.99 -6.65
N LEU A 7 0.42 5.88 -7.71
CA LEU A 7 1.88 5.73 -7.57
C LEU A 7 2.51 6.91 -6.82
N THR A 8 2.11 8.14 -7.13
CA THR A 8 2.60 9.32 -6.40
C THR A 8 2.26 9.23 -4.91
N GLN A 9 1.06 8.79 -4.55
CA GLN A 9 0.68 8.61 -3.14
C GLN A 9 1.48 7.50 -2.45
N ILE A 10 1.76 6.40 -3.15
CA ILE A 10 2.61 5.31 -2.64
C ILE A 10 4.02 5.83 -2.33
N GLU A 11 4.64 6.56 -3.25
CA GLU A 11 5.99 7.09 -3.03
C GLU A 11 6.02 8.14 -1.91
N LEU A 12 5.03 9.04 -1.84
CA LEU A 12 4.93 9.99 -0.74
C LEU A 12 4.81 9.29 0.62
N LYS A 13 3.92 8.31 0.74
CA LYS A 13 3.71 7.56 1.99
C LYS A 13 4.92 6.70 2.36
N ARG A 14 5.66 6.19 1.36
CA ARG A 14 6.91 5.46 1.58
C ARG A 14 8.00 6.38 2.15
N THR A 15 8.14 7.59 1.63
CA THR A 15 9.07 8.58 2.19
C THR A 15 8.70 8.92 3.63
N GLU A 16 7.42 9.16 3.91
CA GLU A 16 6.92 9.41 5.27
C GLU A 16 7.23 8.25 6.23
N LEU A 17 7.03 7.00 5.80
CA LEU A 17 7.37 5.82 6.61
C LEU A 17 8.86 5.78 6.95
N ILE A 18 9.73 6.07 5.98
CA ILE A 18 11.18 6.10 6.18
C ILE A 18 11.54 7.17 7.21
N GLU A 19 10.98 8.38 7.08
CA GLU A 19 11.22 9.48 8.01
C GLU A 19 10.77 9.14 9.44
N ILE A 20 9.56 8.58 9.60
CA ILE A 20 9.02 8.16 10.89
C ILE A 20 9.89 7.05 11.49
N ALA A 21 10.28 6.05 10.69
CA ALA A 21 11.12 4.96 11.15
C ALA A 21 12.53 5.41 11.53
N MET A 22 13.11 6.38 10.82
CA MET A 22 14.39 6.98 11.19
C MET A 22 14.30 7.74 12.53
N LYS A 23 13.16 8.40 12.79
CA LYS A 23 12.95 9.19 14.01
C LYS A 23 12.52 8.39 15.22
N HIS A 24 11.69 7.36 15.02
CA HIS A 24 11.00 6.64 16.10
C HIS A 24 11.28 5.14 16.11
N GLY A 25 11.97 4.60 15.10
CA GLY A 25 12.16 3.17 14.88
C GLY A 25 11.00 2.53 14.13
N PHE A 26 11.28 1.45 13.39
CA PHE A 26 10.29 0.70 12.61
C PHE A 26 9.24 -0.01 13.48
N SER A 27 9.57 -0.34 14.74
CA SER A 27 8.64 -0.95 15.68
C SER A 27 7.78 0.06 16.44
N SER A 28 7.95 1.36 16.19
CA SER A 28 7.07 2.37 16.79
C SER A 28 5.66 2.26 16.24
N SER A 29 4.66 2.55 17.08
CA SER A 29 3.26 2.56 16.66
C SER A 29 3.03 3.46 15.44
N SER A 30 3.72 4.61 15.37
CA SER A 30 3.63 5.53 14.24
C SER A 30 4.17 4.91 12.94
N ALA A 31 5.30 4.19 12.99
CA ALA A 31 5.85 3.51 11.82
C ALA A 31 4.94 2.35 11.37
N ILE A 32 4.39 1.59 12.32
CA ILE A 32 3.46 0.48 12.03
C ILE A 32 2.18 1.00 11.35
N ILE A 33 1.57 2.06 11.88
CA ILE A 33 0.36 2.67 11.28
C ILE A 33 0.70 3.18 9.88
N CYS A 34 1.82 3.88 9.71
CA CYS A 34 2.25 4.38 8.41
C CYS A 34 2.52 3.24 7.40
N SER A 35 3.04 2.09 7.84
CA SER A 35 3.25 0.94 6.96
C SER A 35 1.92 0.30 6.54
N GLN A 36 0.95 0.22 7.45
CA GLN A 36 -0.40 -0.29 7.13
C GLN A 36 -1.11 0.62 6.11
N GLU A 37 -0.98 1.93 6.24
CA GLU A 37 -1.49 2.88 5.24
C GLU A 37 -0.83 2.70 3.87
N LEU A 38 0.49 2.49 3.84
CA LEU A 38 1.23 2.20 2.62
C LEU A 38 0.75 0.89 1.97
N ASP A 39 0.54 -0.16 2.76
CA ASP A 39 0.04 -1.46 2.28
C ASP A 39 -1.36 -1.32 1.66
N VAL A 40 -2.25 -0.51 2.23
CA VAL A 40 -3.57 -0.23 1.63
C VAL A 40 -3.43 0.43 0.26
N LEU A 41 -2.48 1.35 0.08
CA LEU A 41 -2.22 2.00 -1.21
C LEU A 41 -1.64 1.01 -2.24
N LEU A 42 -0.70 0.16 -1.81
CA LEU A 42 -0.12 -0.90 -2.63
C LEU A 42 -1.18 -1.91 -3.08
N ASN A 43 -2.06 -2.34 -2.17
CA ASN A 43 -3.15 -3.25 -2.48
C ASN A 43 -4.13 -2.65 -3.48
N LYS A 44 -4.52 -1.38 -3.32
CA LYS A 44 -5.34 -0.66 -4.31
C LYS A 44 -4.66 -0.60 -5.68
N TYR A 45 -3.35 -0.37 -5.72
CA TYR A 45 -2.59 -0.31 -6.96
C TYR A 45 -2.52 -1.68 -7.65
N ASN A 46 -2.32 -2.74 -6.86
CA ASN A 46 -2.32 -4.11 -7.32
C ASN A 46 -3.70 -4.51 -7.85
N GLU A 47 -4.79 -4.20 -7.15
CA GLU A 47 -6.16 -4.45 -7.64
C GLU A 47 -6.42 -3.77 -8.99
N ILE A 48 -6.01 -2.51 -9.16
CA ILE A 48 -6.16 -1.77 -10.42
C ILE A 48 -5.30 -2.39 -11.53
N SER A 49 -4.09 -2.84 -11.20
CA SER A 49 -3.17 -3.45 -12.16
C SER A 49 -3.61 -4.84 -12.58
N LEU A 50 -4.02 -5.68 -11.63
CA LEU A 50 -4.53 -7.03 -11.87
C LEU A 50 -5.83 -7.02 -12.67
N LYS A 51 -6.75 -6.07 -12.42
CA LYS A 51 -7.96 -5.91 -13.25
C LYS A 51 -7.65 -5.56 -14.71
N LYS A 52 -6.51 -4.92 -14.98
CA LYS A 52 -6.10 -4.60 -16.36
C LYS A 52 -5.57 -5.84 -17.08
N ASP A 53 -4.78 -6.64 -16.39
CA ASP A 53 -4.11 -7.81 -16.98
C ASP A 53 -5.02 -9.06 -16.97
N TYR A 54 -5.97 -9.13 -16.03
CA TYR A 54 -6.92 -10.23 -15.85
C TYR A 54 -8.32 -9.71 -15.41
N PRO A 55 -9.17 -9.23 -16.34
CA PRO A 55 -10.42 -8.54 -16.01
C PRO A 55 -11.49 -9.42 -15.31
N ASN A 56 -11.36 -10.75 -15.34
CA ASN A 56 -12.30 -11.70 -14.73
C ASN A 56 -11.88 -12.25 -13.35
N PHE A 57 -10.79 -11.76 -12.75
CA PHE A 57 -10.35 -12.22 -11.42
C PHE A 57 -11.03 -11.41 -10.32
N GLN A 58 -12.26 -11.80 -9.93
CA GLN A 58 -12.91 -11.29 -8.72
C GLN A 58 -12.51 -12.12 -7.48
N THR A 59 -11.52 -11.58 -6.76
CA THR A 59 -11.33 -11.56 -5.29
C THR A 59 -11.71 -12.79 -4.45
N SER A 60 -10.74 -13.71 -4.27
CA SER A 60 -10.52 -14.36 -2.96
C SER A 60 -9.96 -13.32 -1.98
N LYS A 61 -10.79 -12.40 -1.49
CA LYS A 61 -10.43 -11.59 -0.29
C LYS A 61 -10.45 -12.42 0.99
N GLU A 62 -10.84 -13.69 0.92
CA GLU A 62 -10.92 -14.63 2.05
C GLU A 62 -9.63 -15.43 2.28
N GLN A 63 -8.63 -15.38 1.38
CA GLN A 63 -7.45 -16.26 1.47
C GLN A 63 -6.24 -15.68 2.21
N TRP A 64 -6.29 -14.43 2.69
CA TRP A 64 -5.21 -13.84 3.47
C TRP A 64 -5.72 -13.25 4.79
N ASN A 65 -6.45 -14.07 5.55
CA ASN A 65 -6.47 -13.95 7.00
C ASN A 65 -5.52 -15.01 7.56
N ILE A 66 -4.26 -14.63 7.78
CA ILE A 66 -3.36 -15.33 8.71
C ILE A 66 -3.30 -14.50 9.97
#